data_AF-A0A926JLD7-F1
#
_entry.id   AF-A0A926JLD7-F1
#
_cell.length_a   1.000
_cell.length_b   1.000
_cell.length_c   1.000
_cell.angle_alpha   90.00
_cell.angle_beta   90.00
_cell.angle_gamma   90.00
#
_symmetry.space_group_name_H-M   'P 1'
#
loop_
_entity.id
_entity.type
_entity.pdbx_description
1 polymer ?
#
loop_
_entity_poly.entity_id
_entity_poly.type
_entity_poly.pdbx_seq_one_letter_code
_entity_poly.pdbx_strand_id
1 'polypeptide(L)'
;MSLVNGLPAHVLFVHFVVVLIPLSALVLVVSALWPRAARRLGLILPVLAFVTLVTVPLTTQAGEWLERHVDSDPLVRKHAELGDGLLPWAAGLFLLATAVWWTTRRAPAPQDSTDRARSGAVVRVAAAVLSVVVAAGAVVDVYRIGDSGAKAAWHDAFSKTGTR
;
A
#
# COMPACT_ATOMS: atom_id res chain seq x y z
N MET A 1 20.26 2.23 -11.25
CA MET A 1 20.49 3.64 -10.86
C MET A 1 19.99 3.79 -9.44
N SER A 2 20.85 4.08 -8.47
CA SER A 2 20.51 3.95 -7.04
C SER A 2 20.69 5.23 -6.24
N LEU A 3 21.15 6.30 -6.90
CA LEU A 3 21.39 7.62 -6.31
C LEU A 3 20.53 8.66 -7.02
N VAL A 4 19.94 9.57 -6.25
CA VAL A 4 19.24 10.76 -6.74
C VAL A 4 19.87 11.96 -6.05
N ASN A 5 20.44 12.89 -6.82
CA ASN A 5 21.16 14.06 -6.28
C ASN A 5 22.24 13.70 -5.25
N GLY A 6 22.92 12.56 -5.42
CA GLY A 6 23.96 12.08 -4.51
C GLY A 6 23.46 11.34 -3.26
N LEU A 7 22.15 11.23 -3.05
CA LEU A 7 21.54 10.50 -1.93
C LEU A 7 20.96 9.15 -2.37
N PRO A 8 20.91 8.13 -1.50
CA PRO A 8 20.26 6.87 -1.79
C PRO A 8 18.81 7.07 -2.24
N ALA A 9 18.47 6.56 -3.42
CA ALA A 9 17.14 6.69 -4.01
C ALA A 9 16.05 6.09 -3.11
N HIS A 10 16.41 5.08 -2.30
CA HIS A 10 15.51 4.45 -1.33
C HIS A 10 14.87 5.48 -0.41
N VAL A 11 15.63 6.43 0.14
CA VAL A 11 15.11 7.43 1.08
C VAL A 11 14.01 8.26 0.43
N LEU A 12 14.17 8.64 -0.84
CA LEU A 12 13.16 9.39 -1.57
C LEU A 12 11.92 8.51 -1.85
N PHE A 13 12.12 7.29 -2.34
CA PHE A 13 11.02 6.39 -2.70
C PHE A 13 10.20 5.92 -1.48
N VAL A 14 10.82 5.75 -0.31
CA VAL A 14 10.12 5.42 0.93
C VAL A 14 9.04 6.46 1.27
N HIS A 15 9.30 7.75 1.07
CA HIS A 15 8.28 8.79 1.31
C HIS A 15 7.06 8.61 0.41
N PHE A 16 7.26 8.21 -0.84
CA PHE A 16 6.15 7.89 -1.72
C PHE A 16 5.39 6.65 -1.22
N VAL A 17 6.07 5.55 -0.89
CA VAL A 17 5.40 4.32 -0.42
C VAL A 17 4.60 4.53 0.87
N VAL A 18 5.20 5.21 1.85
CA VAL A 18 4.58 5.47 3.16
C VAL A 18 3.33 6.34 3.05
N VAL A 19 3.22 7.17 2.01
CA VAL A 19 2.01 7.98 1.75
C VAL A 19 1.02 7.24 0.84
N LEU A 20 1.51 6.65 -0.25
CA LEU A 20 0.68 6.06 -1.30
C LEU A 20 -0.06 4.80 -0.86
N ILE A 21 0.54 3.95 -0.01
CA ILE A 21 -0.13 2.74 0.48
C ILE A 21 -1.33 3.09 1.39
N PRO A 22 -1.17 3.89 2.48
CA PRO A 22 -2.30 4.28 3.30
C PRO A 22 -3.36 5.06 2.52
N LEU A 23 -2.95 5.92 1.58
CA LEU A 23 -3.88 6.65 0.73
C LEU A 23 -4.67 5.70 -0.17
N SER A 24 -4.01 4.75 -0.83
CA SER A 24 -4.68 3.73 -1.67
C SER A 24 -5.63 2.86 -0.86
N ALA A 25 -5.22 2.44 0.33
CA ALA A 25 -6.04 1.68 1.27
C ALA A 25 -7.31 2.45 1.66
N LEU A 26 -7.17 3.74 2.00
CA LEU A 26 -8.29 4.61 2.34
C LEU A 26 -9.26 4.78 1.15
N VAL A 27 -8.73 5.12 -0.02
CA VAL A 27 -9.53 5.34 -1.24
C VAL A 27 -10.26 4.06 -1.65
N LEU A 28 -9.61 2.89 -1.52
CA LEU A 28 -10.22 1.59 -1.77
C LEU A 28 -11.39 1.33 -0.81
N VAL A 29 -11.18 1.48 0.50
CA VAL A 29 -12.23 1.25 1.51
C VAL A 29 -13.42 2.20 1.29
N VAL A 30 -13.15 3.50 1.10
CA VAL A 30 -14.21 4.49 0.81
C VAL A 30 -14.97 4.11 -0.46
N SER A 31 -14.28 3.66 -1.51
CA SER A 31 -14.92 3.25 -2.78
C SER A 31 -15.75 1.99 -2.63
N ALA A 32 -15.29 1.02 -1.84
CA ALA A 32 -16.01 -0.23 -1.60
C ALA A 32 -17.29 -0.02 -0.78
N LEU A 33 -17.25 0.88 0.22
CA LEU A 33 -18.40 1.22 1.06
C LEU A 33 -19.38 2.16 0.35
N TRP A 34 -18.87 3.16 -0.40
CA TRP A 34 -19.67 4.15 -1.11
C TRP A 34 -19.46 4.11 -2.64
N PRO A 35 -20.28 3.33 -3.39
CA PRO A 35 -20.21 3.28 -4.85
C PRO A 35 -20.44 4.62 -5.55
N ARG A 36 -21.15 5.55 -4.90
CA ARG A 36 -21.30 6.93 -5.41
C ARG A 36 -19.95 7.64 -5.46
N ALA A 37 -19.12 7.49 -4.42
CA ALA A 37 -17.77 8.02 -4.38
C ALA A 37 -16.87 7.29 -5.40
N ALA A 38 -16.95 5.96 -5.48
CA ALA A 38 -16.21 5.17 -6.47
C ALA A 38 -16.47 5.62 -7.92
N ARG A 39 -17.73 5.90 -8.26
CA ARG A 39 -18.10 6.41 -9.59
C ARG A 39 -17.53 7.80 -9.87
N ARG A 40 -17.44 8.68 -8.86
CA ARG A 40 -16.83 10.01 -9.01
C ARG A 40 -15.31 9.96 -9.14
N LEU A 41 -14.66 9.06 -8.40
CA LEU A 41 -13.22 8.86 -8.48
C LEU A 41 -12.80 8.30 -9.85
N GLY A 42 -13.68 7.53 -10.51
CA GLY A 42 -13.43 7.09 -11.87
C GLY A 42 -12.11 6.33 -11.98
N LEU A 43 -11.24 6.73 -12.91
CA LEU A 43 -9.93 6.09 -13.11
C LEU A 43 -8.91 6.39 -12.00
N ILE A 44 -9.17 7.34 -11.10
CA ILE A 44 -8.23 7.73 -10.04
C ILE A 44 -7.92 6.53 -9.13
N LEU A 45 -8.93 5.73 -8.77
CA LEU A 45 -8.75 4.57 -7.88
C LEU A 45 -7.75 3.54 -8.45
N PRO A 46 -7.96 2.94 -9.64
CA PRO A 46 -7.02 1.95 -10.18
C PRO A 46 -5.67 2.56 -10.56
N VAL A 47 -5.62 3.82 -11.02
CA VAL A 47 -4.35 4.49 -11.34
C VAL A 47 -3.51 4.72 -10.09
N LEU A 48 -4.11 5.22 -9.01
CA LEU A 48 -3.43 5.42 -7.73
C LEU A 48 -2.88 4.09 -7.18
N ALA A 49 -3.70 3.04 -7.22
CA ALA A 49 -3.29 1.72 -6.75
C ALA A 49 -2.19 1.10 -7.64
N PHE A 50 -2.23 1.37 -8.96
CA PHE A 50 -1.17 0.95 -9.89
C PHE A 50 0.16 1.66 -9.62
N VAL A 51 0.14 2.99 -9.44
CA VAL A 51 1.34 3.76 -9.10
C VAL A 51 1.92 3.28 -7.77
N THR A 52 1.06 3.00 -6.78
CA THR A 52 1.46 2.40 -5.51
C THR A 52 2.15 1.06 -5.71
N LEU A 53 1.55 0.16 -6.49
CA LEU A 53 2.12 -1.15 -6.82
C LEU A 53 3.48 -1.05 -7.49
N VAL A 54 3.66 -0.12 -8.44
CA VAL A 54 4.94 0.05 -9.15
C VAL A 54 6.02 0.68 -8.26
N THR A 55 5.64 1.54 -7.31
CA THR A 55 6.60 2.22 -6.45
C THR A 55 7.22 1.28 -5.41
N VAL A 56 6.50 0.25 -4.96
CA VAL A 56 7.02 -0.76 -4.01
C VAL A 56 8.29 -1.45 -4.52
N PRO A 57 8.32 -2.14 -5.68
CA PRO A 57 9.52 -2.82 -6.15
C PRO A 57 10.67 -1.86 -6.47
N LEU A 58 10.37 -0.62 -6.91
CA LEU A 58 11.40 0.41 -7.09
C LEU A 58 12.07 0.79 -5.75
N THR A 59 11.27 0.87 -4.69
CA THR A 59 11.75 1.16 -3.34
C THR A 59 12.56 0.01 -2.77
N THR A 60 12.09 -1.23 -2.95
CA THR A 60 12.78 -2.45 -2.50
C THR A 60 14.13 -2.60 -3.19
N GLN A 61 14.20 -2.50 -4.53
CA GLN A 61 15.46 -2.58 -5.27
C GLN A 61 16.46 -1.49 -4.86
N ALA A 62 15.98 -0.28 -4.61
CA ALA A 62 16.83 0.80 -4.10
C ALA A 62 17.30 0.52 -2.65
N GLY A 63 16.46 -0.12 -1.84
CA GLY A 63 16.76 -0.52 -0.46
C GLY A 63 17.79 -1.63 -0.38
N GLU A 64 17.64 -2.69 -1.17
CA GLU A 64 18.62 -3.77 -1.29
C GLU A 64 19.98 -3.25 -1.77
N TRP A 65 19.99 -2.27 -2.69
CA TRP A 65 21.23 -1.61 -3.07
C TRP A 65 21.84 -0.89 -1.87
N LEU A 66 21.06 -0.13 -1.11
CA LEU A 66 21.55 0.58 0.08
C LEU A 66 22.06 -0.37 1.16
N GLU A 67 21.36 -1.47 1.43
CA GLU A 67 21.76 -2.49 2.41
C GLU A 67 23.17 -3.03 2.13
N ARG A 68 23.52 -3.22 0.84
CA ARG A 68 24.87 -3.66 0.44
C ARG A 68 25.96 -2.60 0.57
N HIS A 69 25.60 -1.34 0.82
CA HIS A 69 26.52 -0.20 0.89
C HIS A 69 26.56 0.44 2.29
N VAL A 70 25.91 -0.17 3.28
CA VAL A 70 25.99 0.22 4.68
C VAL A 70 26.62 -0.90 5.50
N ASP A 71 27.06 -0.58 6.72
CA ASP A 71 27.58 -1.58 7.63
C ASP A 71 26.53 -2.66 7.92
N SER A 72 27.02 -3.89 8.13
CA SER A 72 26.15 -5.03 8.41
C SER A 72 25.49 -4.89 9.77
N ASP A 73 24.21 -4.51 9.79
CA ASP A 73 23.39 -4.32 10.99
C ASP A 73 22.15 -5.25 10.97
N PRO A 74 21.92 -6.05 12.03
CA PRO A 74 20.71 -6.86 12.18
C PRO A 74 19.39 -6.08 12.05
N LEU A 75 19.34 -4.81 12.46
CA LEU A 75 18.14 -3.97 12.36
C LEU A 75 17.85 -3.58 10.90
N VAL A 76 18.89 -3.27 10.13
CA VAL A 76 18.76 -2.97 8.68
C VAL A 76 18.25 -4.21 7.94
N ARG A 77 18.81 -5.39 8.23
CA ARG A 77 18.37 -6.66 7.62
C ARG A 77 16.92 -6.99 7.95
N LYS A 78 16.53 -6.83 9.22
CA LYS A 78 15.14 -7.01 9.64
C LYS A 78 14.18 -6.03 8.93
N HIS A 79 14.61 -4.79 8.71
CA HIS A 79 13.82 -3.82 7.94
C HIS A 79 13.67 -4.24 6.48
N ALA A 80 14.75 -4.68 5.83
CA ALA A 80 14.73 -5.19 4.46
C ALA A 80 13.79 -6.41 4.30
N GLU A 81 13.93 -7.40 5.19
CA GLU A 81 13.08 -8.61 5.19
C GLU A 81 11.59 -8.29 5.37
N LEU A 82 11.25 -7.31 6.22
CA LEU A 82 9.88 -6.84 6.35
C LEU A 82 9.41 -6.10 5.08
N GLY A 83 10.28 -5.31 4.47
CA GLY A 83 10.02 -4.59 3.22
C GLY A 83 9.65 -5.51 2.05
N ASP A 84 10.28 -6.68 1.96
CA ASP A 84 9.98 -7.69 0.94
C ASP A 84 8.55 -8.23 1.04
N GLY A 85 7.97 -8.23 2.25
CA GLY A 85 6.60 -8.64 2.52
C GLY A 85 5.51 -7.69 2.00
N LEU A 86 5.88 -6.48 1.56
CA LEU A 86 4.92 -5.43 1.21
C LEU A 86 4.29 -5.60 -0.18
N LEU A 87 5.00 -6.23 -1.11
CA LEU A 87 4.57 -6.36 -2.51
C LEU A 87 3.24 -7.12 -2.68
N PRO A 88 3.00 -8.26 -2.00
CA PRO A 88 1.70 -8.93 -2.02
C PRO A 88 0.54 -8.04 -1.57
N TRP A 89 0.74 -7.20 -0.55
CA TRP A 89 -0.30 -6.26 -0.08
C TRP A 89 -0.61 -5.19 -1.12
N ALA A 90 0.41 -4.60 -1.74
CA ALA A 90 0.23 -3.62 -2.81
C ALA A 90 -0.48 -4.22 -4.04
N ALA A 91 -0.16 -5.47 -4.39
CA ALA A 91 -0.86 -6.21 -5.44
C ALA A 91 -2.33 -6.45 -5.07
N GLY A 92 -2.61 -6.85 -3.83
CA GLY A 92 -3.97 -7.00 -3.32
C GLY A 92 -4.79 -5.71 -3.40
N LEU A 93 -4.19 -4.58 -3.00
CA LEU A 93 -4.81 -3.26 -3.13
C LEU A 93 -5.15 -2.93 -4.59
N PHE A 94 -4.23 -3.16 -5.52
CA PHE A 94 -4.45 -2.90 -6.95
C PHE A 94 -5.54 -3.79 -7.56
N LEU A 95 -5.53 -5.09 -7.26
CA LEU A 95 -6.52 -6.03 -7.77
C LEU A 95 -7.93 -5.69 -7.26
N LEU A 96 -8.07 -5.41 -5.96
CA LEU A 96 -9.35 -5.02 -5.38
C LEU A 96 -9.82 -3.65 -5.87
N ALA A 97 -8.93 -2.67 -5.98
CA ALA A 97 -9.23 -1.35 -6.55
C ALA A 97 -9.77 -1.47 -7.98
N THR A 98 -9.14 -2.30 -8.80
CA THR A 98 -9.57 -2.56 -10.18
C THR A 98 -10.91 -3.29 -10.21
N ALA A 99 -11.12 -4.30 -9.36
CA ALA A 99 -12.39 -5.02 -9.27
C ALA A 99 -13.56 -4.12 -8.81
N VAL A 100 -13.35 -3.29 -7.79
CA VAL A 100 -14.34 -2.32 -7.30
C VAL A 100 -14.65 -1.27 -8.38
N TRP A 101 -13.65 -0.75 -9.06
CA TRP A 101 -13.83 0.17 -10.18
C TRP A 101 -14.63 -0.47 -11.32
N TRP A 102 -14.29 -1.69 -11.70
CA TRP A 102 -14.93 -2.39 -12.81
C TRP A 102 -16.39 -2.74 -12.53
N THR A 103 -16.69 -3.25 -11.33
CA THR A 103 -18.06 -3.58 -10.91
C THR A 103 -18.94 -2.34 -10.79
N THR A 104 -18.41 -1.21 -10.33
CA THR A 104 -19.16 0.06 -10.24
C THR A 104 -19.42 0.71 -11.59
N ARG A 105 -18.57 0.47 -12.61
CA ARG A 105 -18.82 0.88 -14.00
C ARG A 105 -19.84 0.02 -14.72
N ARG A 106 -19.89 -1.28 -14.40
CA ARG A 106 -20.75 -2.25 -15.09
C ARG A 106 -22.16 -2.35 -14.56
N ALA A 107 -22.51 -1.67 -13.47
CA ALA A 107 -23.86 -1.70 -12.90
C ALA A 107 -24.91 -1.18 -13.92
N PRO A 108 -25.71 -2.06 -14.57
CA PRO A 108 -26.75 -1.65 -15.49
C PRO A 108 -27.98 -1.14 -14.70
N ALA A 109 -28.87 -0.41 -15.36
CA ALA A 109 -30.18 -0.04 -14.82
C ALA A 109 -30.91 -1.30 -14.28
N PRO A 110 -31.70 -1.18 -13.19
CA PRO A 110 -32.33 -2.33 -12.53
C PRO A 110 -33.20 -3.08 -13.55
N GLN A 111 -32.78 -4.30 -13.92
CA GLN A 111 -33.63 -5.27 -14.59
C GLN A 111 -34.02 -6.35 -13.57
N ASP A 112 -35.32 -6.43 -13.36
CA ASP A 112 -36.05 -7.11 -12.29
C ASP A 112 -35.87 -8.64 -12.27
N SER A 113 -34.70 -9.11 -11.85
CA SER A 113 -34.54 -10.49 -11.37
C SER A 113 -33.99 -10.46 -9.95
N THR A 114 -34.84 -10.83 -8.99
CA THR A 114 -34.56 -10.86 -7.55
C THR A 114 -33.30 -11.65 -7.21
N ASP A 115 -33.02 -12.74 -7.93
CA ASP A 115 -31.83 -13.57 -7.74
C ASP A 115 -30.53 -12.86 -8.18
N ARG A 116 -30.57 -12.08 -9.26
CA ARG A 116 -29.41 -11.33 -9.77
C ARG A 116 -29.09 -10.13 -8.87
N ALA A 117 -30.11 -9.52 -8.26
CA ALA A 117 -29.95 -8.49 -7.25
C ALA A 117 -29.30 -9.04 -5.95
N ARG A 118 -29.73 -10.22 -5.47
CA ARG A 118 -29.16 -10.87 -4.28
C ARG A 118 -27.70 -11.29 -4.50
N SER A 119 -27.39 -11.87 -5.66
CA SER A 119 -26.00 -12.23 -6.03
C SER A 119 -25.07 -11.01 -6.08
N GLY A 120 -25.53 -9.90 -6.69
CA GLY A 120 -24.77 -8.65 -6.72
C GLY A 120 -24.50 -8.05 -5.33
N ALA A 121 -25.45 -8.18 -4.39
CA ALA A 121 -25.27 -7.75 -3.01
C ALA A 121 -24.20 -8.57 -2.27
N VAL A 122 -24.22 -9.90 -2.42
CA VAL A 122 -23.20 -10.79 -1.81
C VAL A 122 -21.81 -10.46 -2.32
N VAL A 123 -21.64 -10.32 -3.64
CA VAL A 123 -20.34 -9.95 -4.25
C VAL A 123 -19.85 -8.61 -3.71
N ARG A 124 -20.74 -7.62 -3.57
CA ARG A 124 -20.38 -6.31 -3.05
C ARG A 124 -19.97 -6.33 -1.58
N VAL A 125 -20.68 -7.09 -0.75
CA VAL A 125 -20.31 -7.26 0.68
C VAL A 125 -18.97 -7.98 0.79
N ALA A 126 -18.77 -9.06 0.02
CA ALA A 126 -17.49 -9.77 0.00
C ALA A 126 -16.34 -8.86 -0.44
N ALA A 127 -16.53 -8.06 -1.50
CA ALA A 127 -15.53 -7.10 -1.96
C ALA A 127 -15.23 -6.03 -0.90
N ALA A 128 -16.24 -5.54 -0.17
CA ALA A 128 -16.04 -4.58 0.91
C ALA A 128 -15.25 -5.18 2.08
N VAL A 129 -15.60 -6.39 2.53
CA VAL A 129 -14.87 -7.08 3.60
C VAL A 129 -13.43 -7.34 3.19
N LEU A 130 -13.19 -7.89 1.99
CA LEU A 130 -11.84 -8.11 1.47
C LEU A 130 -11.04 -6.81 1.36
N SER A 131 -11.67 -5.73 0.90
CA SER A 131 -11.05 -4.40 0.82
C SER A 131 -10.59 -3.91 2.18
N VAL A 132 -11.41 -4.06 3.21
CA VAL A 132 -11.05 -3.66 4.59
C VAL A 132 -9.91 -4.51 5.13
N VAL A 133 -9.95 -5.84 4.94
CA VAL A 133 -8.90 -6.75 5.42
C VAL A 133 -7.56 -6.44 4.75
N VAL A 134 -7.54 -6.31 3.42
CA VAL A 134 -6.32 -5.99 2.67
C VAL A 134 -5.81 -4.59 3.01
N ALA A 135 -6.69 -3.60 3.15
CA ALA A 135 -6.32 -2.26 3.59
C ALA A 135 -5.68 -2.25 4.98
N ALA A 136 -6.29 -2.94 5.95
CA ALA A 136 -5.75 -3.03 7.30
C ALA A 136 -4.40 -3.75 7.32
N GLY A 137 -4.28 -4.87 6.60
CA GLY A 137 -3.02 -5.61 6.46
C GLY A 137 -1.91 -4.74 5.89
N ALA A 138 -2.17 -4.05 4.77
CA ALA A 138 -1.21 -3.16 4.14
C ALA A 138 -0.75 -2.01 5.06
N VAL A 139 -1.68 -1.36 5.76
CA VAL A 139 -1.35 -0.26 6.69
C VAL A 139 -0.54 -0.74 7.89
N VAL A 140 -0.90 -1.88 8.46
CA VAL A 140 -0.15 -2.49 9.58
C VAL A 140 1.26 -2.87 9.14
N ASP A 141 1.42 -3.41 7.94
CA ASP A 141 2.73 -3.82 7.43
C ASP A 141 3.62 -2.61 7.18
N VAL A 142 3.10 -1.55 6.53
CA VAL A 142 3.82 -0.27 6.37
C VAL A 142 4.24 0.31 7.71
N TYR A 143 3.37 0.27 8.73
CA TYR A 143 3.73 0.72 10.07
C TYR A 143 4.89 -0.09 10.67
N ARG A 144 4.86 -1.42 10.55
CA ARG A 144 5.93 -2.30 11.06
C ARG A 144 7.25 -2.08 10.34
N ILE A 145 7.21 -1.92 9.02
CA ILE A 145 8.37 -1.60 8.19
C ILE A 145 8.93 -0.21 8.57
N GLY A 146 8.05 0.78 8.80
CA GLY A 146 8.46 2.12 9.22
C GLY A 146 9.10 2.14 10.61
N ASP A 147 8.52 1.43 11.58
CA ASP A 147 9.06 1.30 12.94
C ASP A 147 10.43 0.59 12.94
N SER A 148 10.58 -0.49 12.17
CA SER A 148 11.88 -1.16 12.04
C SER A 148 12.93 -0.27 11.35
N GLY A 149 12.53 0.48 10.32
CA GLY A 149 13.41 1.42 9.63
C GLY A 149 13.85 2.59 10.52
N ALA A 150 12.95 3.12 11.34
CA ALA A 150 13.28 4.15 12.31
C ALA A 150 14.26 3.62 13.38
N LYS A 151 14.08 2.38 13.85
CA LYS A 151 15.03 1.75 14.78
C LYS A 151 16.41 1.59 14.13
N ALA A 152 16.47 1.06 12.90
CA ALA A 152 17.73 0.92 12.18
C ALA A 152 18.45 2.27 12.03
N ALA A 153 17.74 3.33 11.63
CA ALA A 153 18.34 4.64 11.37
C ALA A 153 18.80 5.40 12.63
N TRP A 154 18.15 5.19 13.78
CA TRP A 154 18.33 6.04 14.96
C TRP A 154 18.88 5.34 16.21
N HIS A 155 19.08 4.01 16.19
CA HIS A 155 19.44 3.26 17.41
C HIS A 155 20.72 3.75 18.09
N ASP A 156 21.73 4.19 17.34
CA ASP A 156 22.99 4.73 17.88
C ASP A 156 23.01 6.26 18.01
N ALA A 157 22.02 6.94 17.42
CA ALA A 157 21.96 8.40 17.36
C ALA A 157 20.99 9.02 18.37
N PHE A 158 20.23 8.20 19.10
CA PHE A 158 19.18 8.66 20.01
C PHE A 158 19.35 8.10 21.44
N SER A 159 19.47 9.00 22.42
CA SER A 159 19.34 8.68 23.85
C SER A 159 18.02 9.21 24.41
N LYS A 160 17.29 8.39 25.15
CA LYS A 160 16.08 8.81 25.89
C LYS A 160 16.39 9.76 27.04
N THR A 161 17.61 9.70 27.56
CA THR A 161 18.08 10.51 28.68
C THR A 161 19.05 11.52 28.11
N GLY A 162 18.63 12.77 28.00
CA GLY A 162 19.49 13.85 27.53
C GLY A 162 20.56 14.17 28.56
N THR A 163 21.67 13.44 28.56
CA THR A 163 22.91 13.89 29.20
C THR A 163 23.78 14.49 28.11
N ARG A 164 23.97 15.82 28.21
CA ARG A 164 24.96 16.56 27.43
C ARG A 164 26.36 16.00 27.64
#